data_AF-A0A6B3UIR9-F1
#
_entry.id   AF-A0A6B3UIR9-F1
#
_cell.length_a   1.000
_cell.length_b   1.000
_cell.length_c   1.000
_cell.angle_alpha   90.00
_cell.angle_beta   90.00
_cell.angle_gamma   90.00
#
_symmetry.space_group_name_H-M   'P 1'
#
loop_
_entity.id
_entity.type
_entity.pdbx_description
1 polymer ?
#
loop_
_entity_poly.entity_id
_entity_poly.type
_entity_poly.pdbx_seq_one_letter_code
_entity_poly.pdbx_strand_id
1 'polypeptide(L)'
;MAELTRFALDQRGEACVREHLTGVNTLCTELLSVFESARGEVFTYAPTAVAGDWLYAFETGGMIAANRDLSRAIPVEGRGLLMPVETLIEARAEHILQRLKELPGGVCVIDDYNPRWGDPLHGGEATAFGVGEEVYHLVTAASGFDQIADVLGWGDTIWHGAAAICRPDHEPTRAELSSPEGLRALARTAVEISCTAYDREGFVNWRRIDR
;
A
#
# COMPACT_ATOMS: atom_id res chain seq x y z
N MET A 1 0.81 -2.49 -20.20
CA MET A 1 1.01 -1.23 -19.47
C MET A 1 2.23 -0.51 -20.02
N ALA A 2 2.27 0.81 -19.89
CA ALA A 2 3.48 1.59 -20.19
C ALA A 2 4.63 1.17 -19.27
N GLU A 3 5.87 1.35 -19.71
CA GLU A 3 7.05 1.13 -18.87
C GLU A 3 7.02 2.10 -17.68
N LEU A 4 7.18 1.57 -16.47
CA LEU A 4 7.18 2.35 -15.23
C LEU A 4 8.61 2.70 -14.84
N THR A 5 8.82 3.95 -14.46
CA THR A 5 10.10 4.45 -13.95
C THR A 5 9.93 4.88 -12.50
N ARG A 6 10.97 4.64 -11.69
CA ARG A 6 11.02 5.11 -10.30
C ARG A 6 11.39 6.60 -10.28
N PHE A 7 10.58 7.40 -9.60
CA PHE A 7 10.83 8.83 -9.38
C PHE A 7 11.04 9.10 -7.88
N ALA A 8 12.17 9.72 -7.54
CA ALA A 8 12.35 10.27 -6.20
C ALA A 8 11.43 11.49 -6.02
N LEU A 9 10.79 11.57 -4.87
CA LEU A 9 9.84 12.63 -4.53
C LEU A 9 10.47 13.58 -3.51
N ASP A 10 10.05 14.84 -3.57
CA ASP A 10 10.44 15.86 -2.60
C ASP A 10 9.52 15.86 -1.36
N GLN A 11 9.56 16.95 -0.59
CA GLN A 11 8.76 17.14 0.63
C GLN A 11 7.24 16.96 0.42
N ARG A 12 6.73 17.10 -0.80
CA ARG A 12 5.32 16.82 -1.10
C ARG A 12 5.01 15.33 -1.01
N GLY A 13 5.92 14.47 -1.42
CA GLY A 13 5.78 13.02 -1.21
C GLY A 13 5.84 12.66 0.27
N GLU A 14 6.74 13.28 1.03
CA GLU A 14 6.81 13.11 2.49
C GLU A 14 5.51 13.54 3.18
N ALA A 15 4.95 14.68 2.77
CA ALA A 15 3.67 15.17 3.29
C ALA A 15 2.54 14.18 3.02
N CYS A 16 2.48 13.61 1.81
CA CYS A 16 1.49 12.60 1.44
C CYS A 16 1.58 11.35 2.33
N VAL A 17 2.79 10.81 2.56
CA VAL A 17 2.98 9.66 3.48
C VAL A 17 2.54 10.02 4.90
N ARG A 18 2.94 11.19 5.41
CA ARG A 18 2.55 11.64 6.75
C ARG A 18 1.03 11.72 6.91
N GLU A 19 0.35 12.31 5.93
CA GLU A 19 -1.11 12.44 5.93
C GLU A 19 -1.80 11.06 5.95
N HIS A 20 -1.36 10.14 5.08
CA HIS A 20 -1.93 8.79 5.03
C HIS A 20 -1.80 8.03 6.35
N LEU A 21 -0.74 8.26 7.12
CA LEU A 21 -0.50 7.54 8.37
C LEU A 21 -1.13 8.22 9.60
N THR A 22 -1.58 9.47 9.49
CA THR A 22 -2.01 10.26 10.65
C THR A 22 -3.42 9.88 11.11
N GLY A 23 -3.52 9.34 12.33
CA GLY A 23 -4.81 9.18 13.02
C GLY A 23 -5.73 8.10 12.44
N VAL A 24 -5.17 7.14 11.69
CA VAL A 24 -5.97 6.11 10.99
C VAL A 24 -6.24 4.89 11.88
N ASN A 25 -5.20 4.13 12.25
CA ASN A 25 -5.32 2.89 13.02
C ASN A 25 -4.03 2.56 13.77
N THR A 26 -4.01 1.42 14.47
CA THR A 26 -2.85 0.96 15.25
C THR A 26 -1.58 0.85 14.40
N LEU A 27 -1.67 0.23 13.22
CA LEU A 27 -0.53 0.07 12.31
C LEU A 27 0.00 1.44 11.86
N CYS A 28 -0.86 2.27 11.27
CA CYS A 28 -0.48 3.58 10.74
C CYS A 28 0.15 4.50 11.78
N THR A 29 -0.38 4.48 13.02
CA THR A 29 0.18 5.25 14.13
C THR A 29 1.63 4.87 14.42
N GLU A 30 1.94 3.57 14.44
CA GLU A 30 3.32 3.12 14.68
C GLU A 30 4.23 3.34 13.45
N LEU A 31 3.71 3.15 12.24
CA LEU A 31 4.44 3.45 11.02
C LEU A 31 4.79 4.94 10.91
N LEU A 32 3.92 5.84 11.36
CA LEU A 32 4.20 7.27 11.42
C LEU A 32 5.39 7.57 12.34
N SER A 33 5.41 6.97 13.53
CA SER A 33 6.54 7.07 14.48
C SER A 33 7.86 6.59 13.84
N VAL A 34 7.83 5.49 13.08
CA VAL A 34 8.99 5.00 12.33
C VAL A 34 9.44 5.99 11.25
N PHE A 35 8.49 6.49 10.46
CA PHE A 35 8.74 7.45 9.39
C PHE A 35 9.37 8.75 9.92
N GLU A 36 8.92 9.24 11.07
CA GLU A 36 9.43 10.48 11.69
C GLU A 36 10.78 10.31 12.38
N SER A 37 11.09 9.11 12.87
CA SER A 37 12.32 8.83 13.64
C SER A 37 13.49 8.33 12.79
N ALA A 38 13.24 7.85 11.57
CA ALA A 38 14.25 7.29 10.69
C ALA A 38 14.42 8.10 9.40
N ARG A 39 15.66 8.18 8.90
CA ARG A 39 15.91 8.72 7.56
C ARG A 39 15.44 7.74 6.50
N GLY A 40 14.88 8.25 5.42
CA GLY A 40 14.55 7.45 4.26
C GLY A 40 14.46 8.26 2.98
N GLU A 41 14.24 7.57 1.88
CA GLU A 41 13.93 8.14 0.58
C GLU A 41 12.45 7.95 0.26
N VAL A 42 11.80 8.99 -0.25
CA VAL A 42 10.42 8.92 -0.73
C VAL A 42 10.41 8.81 -2.24
N PHE A 43 9.62 7.89 -2.79
CA PHE A 43 9.56 7.65 -4.23
C PHE A 43 8.22 7.06 -4.68
N THR A 44 7.94 7.16 -5.97
CA THR A 44 6.79 6.50 -6.63
C THR A 44 7.23 5.82 -7.92
N TYR A 45 6.36 4.99 -8.49
CA TYR A 45 6.51 4.47 -9.85
C TYR A 45 5.43 5.10 -10.73
N ALA A 46 5.84 5.63 -11.87
CA ALA A 46 4.93 6.25 -12.82
C ALA A 46 5.41 6.03 -14.26
N PRO A 47 4.54 6.17 -15.27
CA PRO A 47 4.96 6.14 -16.67
C PRO A 47 6.03 7.18 -16.96
N THR A 48 7.05 6.86 -17.75
CA THR A 48 8.19 7.77 -18.03
C THR A 48 7.75 9.13 -18.61
N ALA A 49 6.63 9.19 -19.32
CA ALA A 49 6.10 10.39 -19.96
C ALA A 49 5.20 11.26 -19.06
N VAL A 50 5.03 10.90 -17.79
CA VAL A 50 4.19 11.68 -16.86
C VAL A 50 4.81 13.06 -16.62
N ALA A 51 4.01 14.12 -16.71
CA ALA A 51 4.52 15.46 -16.43
C ALA A 51 4.75 15.64 -14.92
N GLY A 52 5.73 16.46 -14.54
CA GLY A 52 6.20 16.58 -13.16
C GLY A 52 5.11 16.89 -12.13
N ASP A 53 4.10 17.70 -12.47
CA ASP A 53 3.01 18.01 -11.54
C ASP A 53 2.07 16.82 -11.30
N TRP A 54 1.88 15.96 -12.29
CA TRP A 54 1.04 14.76 -12.18
C TRP A 54 1.69 13.64 -11.36
N LEU A 55 3.01 13.71 -11.13
CA LEU A 55 3.70 12.80 -10.19
C LEU A 55 3.18 12.93 -8.76
N TYR A 56 2.58 14.07 -8.41
CA TYR A 56 2.11 14.38 -7.06
C TYR A 56 0.58 14.36 -6.94
N ALA A 57 -0.13 13.91 -7.98
CA ALA A 57 -1.59 13.90 -8.01
C ALA A 57 -2.19 12.74 -7.19
N PHE A 58 -1.66 12.51 -5.98
CA PHE A 58 -2.03 11.37 -5.15
C PHE A 58 -3.44 11.45 -4.59
N GLU A 59 -4.00 12.64 -4.44
CA GLU A 59 -5.35 12.85 -3.92
C GLU A 59 -6.42 12.90 -5.02
N THR A 60 -6.03 13.27 -6.24
CA THR A 60 -6.97 13.57 -7.33
C THR A 60 -6.93 12.56 -8.47
N GLY A 61 -5.92 11.68 -8.49
CA GLY A 61 -5.62 10.83 -9.63
C GLY A 61 -5.12 11.62 -10.85
N GLY A 62 -5.04 10.95 -12.00
CA GLY A 62 -4.55 11.49 -13.25
C GLY A 62 -3.08 11.20 -13.55
N MET A 63 -2.46 10.30 -12.78
CA MET A 63 -1.10 9.82 -13.03
C MET A 63 -1.06 8.91 -14.26
N ILE A 64 -2.13 8.13 -14.46
CA ILE A 64 -2.32 7.28 -15.64
C ILE A 64 -3.12 8.07 -16.69
N ALA A 65 -2.49 8.29 -17.86
CA ALA A 65 -3.08 9.13 -18.92
C ALA A 65 -4.44 8.62 -19.41
N ALA A 66 -4.62 7.30 -19.50
CA ALA A 66 -5.86 6.66 -19.96
C ALA A 66 -7.06 6.93 -19.05
N ASN A 67 -6.83 7.14 -17.75
CA ASN A 67 -7.89 7.49 -16.81
C ASN A 67 -8.26 8.97 -16.92
N ARG A 68 -7.30 9.84 -17.29
CA ARG A 68 -7.51 11.28 -17.42
C ARG A 68 -8.22 11.69 -18.70
N ASP A 69 -7.87 11.08 -19.82
CA ASP A 69 -8.38 11.48 -21.14
C ASP A 69 -9.72 10.83 -21.52
N LEU A 70 -10.27 9.99 -20.63
CA LEU A 70 -11.49 9.21 -20.85
C LEU A 70 -11.40 8.33 -22.11
N SER A 71 -10.20 7.99 -22.59
CA SER A 71 -9.98 7.24 -23.83
C SER A 71 -10.63 5.86 -23.82
N ARG A 72 -10.90 5.30 -22.64
CA ARG A 72 -11.55 4.01 -22.43
C ARG A 72 -13.00 4.10 -21.99
N ALA A 73 -13.61 5.29 -22.01
CA ALA A 73 -14.99 5.47 -21.61
C ALA A 73 -15.96 4.77 -22.57
N ILE A 74 -16.87 3.97 -22.01
CA ILE A 74 -17.92 3.24 -22.71
C ILE A 74 -19.24 3.96 -22.46
N PRO A 75 -19.94 4.45 -23.49
CA PRO A 75 -21.24 5.06 -23.31
C PRO A 75 -22.28 4.02 -22.87
N VAL A 76 -23.06 4.38 -21.86
CA VAL A 76 -24.22 3.61 -21.40
C VAL A 76 -25.48 4.42 -21.67
N GLU A 77 -26.34 3.86 -22.52
CA GLU A 77 -27.56 4.51 -22.98
C GLU A 77 -28.41 5.00 -21.81
N GLY A 78 -28.70 6.31 -21.80
CA GLY A 78 -29.49 6.97 -20.76
C GLY A 78 -28.85 7.02 -19.36
N ARG A 79 -27.59 6.59 -19.21
CA ARG A 79 -26.93 6.45 -17.89
C ARG A 79 -25.53 7.08 -17.80
N GLY A 80 -24.97 7.60 -18.89
CA GLY A 80 -23.70 8.32 -18.90
C GLY A 80 -22.55 7.48 -19.47
N LEU A 81 -21.36 7.59 -18.88
CA LEU A 81 -20.15 6.87 -19.30
C LEU A 81 -19.71 5.91 -18.19
N LEU A 82 -19.33 4.68 -18.56
CA LEU A 82 -18.57 3.77 -17.69
C LEU A 82 -17.10 3.83 -18.09
N MET A 83 -16.21 4.06 -17.14
CA MET A 83 -14.78 4.08 -17.38
C MET A 83 -14.10 2.98 -16.55
N PRO A 84 -13.42 2.00 -17.18
CA PRO A 84 -12.53 1.13 -16.43
C PRO A 84 -11.33 1.96 -15.94
N VAL A 85 -11.08 1.93 -14.64
CA VAL A 85 -9.93 2.60 -14.03
C VAL A 85 -8.72 1.68 -14.16
N GLU A 86 -7.68 2.15 -14.84
CA GLU A 86 -6.37 1.50 -14.80
C GLU A 86 -5.71 1.78 -13.44
N THR A 87 -5.06 0.77 -12.87
CA THR A 87 -4.46 0.85 -11.54
C THR A 87 -3.01 0.39 -11.58
N LEU A 88 -2.23 0.75 -10.56
CA LEU A 88 -0.86 0.26 -10.35
C LEU A 88 -0.77 -0.82 -9.27
N ILE A 89 -1.88 -1.52 -8.96
CA ILE A 89 -1.89 -2.61 -7.97
C ILE A 89 -0.88 -3.69 -8.34
N GLU A 90 -0.87 -4.12 -9.61
CA GLU A 90 0.05 -5.16 -10.09
C GLU A 90 1.51 -4.72 -9.92
N ALA A 91 1.84 -3.48 -10.28
CA ALA A 91 3.19 -2.94 -10.10
C ALA A 91 3.58 -2.85 -8.61
N ARG A 92 2.64 -2.49 -7.73
CA ARG A 92 2.87 -2.47 -6.28
C ARG A 92 3.08 -3.88 -5.72
N ALA A 93 2.28 -4.86 -6.17
CA ALA A 93 2.40 -6.26 -5.78
C ALA A 93 3.73 -6.88 -6.24
N GLU A 94 4.14 -6.63 -7.48
CA GLU A 94 5.45 -7.03 -8.02
C GLU A 94 6.59 -6.46 -7.17
N HIS A 95 6.51 -5.17 -6.85
CA HIS A 95 7.49 -4.49 -6.03
C HIS A 95 7.57 -5.10 -4.62
N ILE A 96 6.44 -5.28 -3.94
CA ILE A 96 6.40 -5.91 -2.61
C ILE A 96 6.99 -7.32 -2.66
N LEU A 97 6.57 -8.14 -3.63
CA LEU A 97 7.08 -9.51 -3.79
C LEU A 97 8.61 -9.53 -4.01
N GLN A 98 9.11 -8.65 -4.87
CA GLN A 98 10.54 -8.54 -5.12
C GLN A 98 11.31 -8.16 -3.85
N ARG A 99 10.78 -7.20 -3.07
CA ARG A 99 11.39 -6.80 -1.80
C ARG A 99 11.38 -7.91 -0.76
N LEU A 100 10.30 -8.68 -0.66
CA LEU A 100 10.22 -9.84 0.24
C LEU A 100 11.21 -10.95 -0.16
N LYS A 101 11.46 -11.16 -1.45
CA LYS A 101 12.50 -12.10 -1.93
C LYS A 101 13.92 -11.63 -1.61
N GLU A 102 14.17 -10.33 -1.67
CA GLU A 102 15.46 -9.72 -1.38
C GLU A 102 15.76 -9.62 0.12
N LEU A 103 14.74 -9.78 0.96
CA LEU A 103 14.84 -9.63 2.40
C LEU A 103 14.57 -10.97 3.11
N PRO A 104 15.60 -11.76 3.45
CA PRO A 104 15.43 -13.01 4.19
C PRO A 104 14.65 -12.79 5.50
N GLY A 105 13.58 -13.56 5.70
CA GLY A 105 12.69 -13.42 6.86
C GLY A 105 11.80 -12.18 6.84
N GLY A 106 11.83 -11.40 5.76
CA GLY A 106 10.97 -10.24 5.58
C GLY A 106 9.50 -10.63 5.45
N VAL A 107 8.63 -9.80 6.02
CA VAL A 107 7.18 -9.92 5.91
C VAL A 107 6.58 -8.59 5.49
N CYS A 108 5.38 -8.60 4.93
CA CYS A 108 4.62 -7.39 4.65
C CYS A 108 3.28 -7.46 5.38
N VAL A 109 2.97 -6.39 6.14
CA VAL A 109 1.64 -6.19 6.71
C VAL A 109 0.91 -5.20 5.84
N ILE A 110 -0.30 -5.57 5.42
CA ILE A 110 -1.18 -4.73 4.62
C ILE A 110 -2.41 -4.43 5.46
N ASP A 111 -2.76 -3.14 5.54
CA ASP A 111 -3.96 -2.65 6.18
C ASP A 111 -5.19 -2.93 5.32
N ASP A 112 -6.25 -3.48 5.93
CA ASP A 112 -7.56 -3.60 5.33
C ASP A 112 -8.55 -2.76 6.13
N TYR A 113 -8.68 -1.50 5.70
CA TYR A 113 -9.28 -0.43 6.50
C TYR A 113 -10.80 -0.51 6.65
N ASN A 114 -11.51 -1.09 5.68
CA ASN A 114 -12.98 -1.09 5.69
C ASN A 114 -13.62 -2.15 6.57
N PRO A 115 -13.22 -3.43 6.49
CA PRO A 115 -13.90 -4.47 7.23
C PRO A 115 -13.59 -4.37 8.71
N ARG A 116 -14.46 -4.99 9.51
CA ARG A 116 -14.22 -5.18 10.93
C ARG A 116 -13.83 -6.61 11.22
N TRP A 117 -12.90 -6.79 12.14
CA TRP A 117 -12.54 -8.12 12.57
C TRP A 117 -13.75 -8.84 13.19
N GLY A 118 -14.02 -10.05 12.69
CA GLY A 118 -15.23 -10.81 13.04
C GLY A 118 -16.35 -10.74 11.98
N ASP A 119 -16.20 -9.89 10.95
CA ASP A 119 -17.10 -9.94 9.79
C ASP A 119 -16.99 -11.30 9.07
N PRO A 120 -18.12 -11.91 8.64
CA PRO A 120 -18.13 -13.24 8.04
C PRO A 120 -17.25 -13.38 6.79
N LEU A 121 -16.97 -12.27 6.10
CA LEU A 121 -16.16 -12.22 4.89
C LEU A 121 -14.68 -12.58 5.14
N HIS A 122 -14.16 -12.40 6.36
CA HIS A 122 -12.73 -12.56 6.66
C HIS A 122 -12.40 -13.80 7.51
N GLY A 123 -13.40 -14.52 8.01
CA GLY A 123 -13.21 -15.66 8.92
C GLY A 123 -12.46 -16.86 8.35
N GLY A 124 -12.21 -16.90 7.03
CA GLY A 124 -11.53 -18.00 6.34
C GLY A 124 -10.20 -17.65 5.69
N GLU A 125 -9.80 -16.37 5.69
CA GLU A 125 -8.67 -15.92 4.88
C GLU A 125 -7.31 -16.30 5.50
N ALA A 126 -6.44 -16.86 4.66
CA ALA A 126 -5.15 -17.41 5.10
C ALA A 126 -4.09 -16.35 5.42
N THR A 127 -4.34 -15.09 5.06
CA THR A 127 -3.44 -13.97 5.35
C THR A 127 -4.00 -13.06 6.44
N ALA A 128 -5.32 -13.12 6.68
CA ALA A 128 -6.00 -12.17 7.55
C ALA A 128 -5.77 -12.45 9.06
N PHE A 129 -5.63 -11.39 9.83
CA PHE A 129 -5.65 -11.37 11.28
C PHE A 129 -6.26 -10.06 11.78
N GLY A 130 -6.75 -10.03 13.02
CA GLY A 130 -7.35 -8.82 13.59
C GLY A 130 -6.66 -8.33 14.85
N VAL A 131 -6.74 -7.02 15.07
CA VAL A 131 -6.32 -6.33 16.29
C VAL A 131 -7.46 -5.45 16.76
N GLY A 132 -8.15 -5.86 17.83
CA GLY A 132 -9.42 -5.22 18.20
C GLY A 132 -10.47 -5.41 17.10
N GLU A 133 -10.97 -4.32 16.53
CA GLU A 133 -11.89 -4.33 15.38
C GLU A 133 -11.16 -4.17 14.03
N GLU A 134 -9.85 -3.88 14.02
CA GLU A 134 -9.05 -3.62 12.82
C GLU A 134 -8.68 -4.93 12.12
N VAL A 135 -8.64 -4.92 10.77
CA VAL A 135 -8.28 -6.08 9.94
C VAL A 135 -6.96 -5.81 9.22
N TYR A 136 -6.10 -6.82 9.22
CA TYR A 136 -4.79 -6.76 8.59
C TYR A 136 -4.52 -8.05 7.85
N HIS A 137 -3.61 -7.99 6.88
CA HIS A 137 -3.09 -9.15 6.18
C HIS A 137 -1.59 -9.26 6.35
N LEU A 138 -1.11 -10.46 6.66
CA LEU A 138 0.29 -10.81 6.66
C LEU A 138 0.60 -11.59 5.38
N VAL A 139 1.53 -11.06 4.57
CA VAL A 139 2.05 -11.74 3.38
C VAL A 139 3.56 -11.89 3.49
N THR A 140 4.10 -12.97 2.91
CA THR A 140 5.53 -13.29 2.96
C THR A 140 6.05 -13.59 1.55
N ALA A 141 7.33 -13.91 1.40
CA ALA A 141 7.87 -14.34 0.10
C ALA A 141 7.19 -15.61 -0.47
N ALA A 142 6.48 -16.37 0.38
CA ALA A 142 5.67 -17.52 -0.04
C ALA A 142 4.27 -17.13 -0.55
N SER A 143 3.78 -15.94 -0.19
CA SER A 143 2.58 -15.35 -0.79
C SER A 143 2.90 -15.00 -2.23
N GLY A 144 2.37 -15.77 -3.19
CA GLY A 144 2.56 -15.51 -4.61
C GLY A 144 2.07 -14.11 -5.02
N PHE A 145 2.42 -13.71 -6.23
CA PHE A 145 2.01 -12.41 -6.80
C PHE A 145 0.50 -12.16 -6.70
N ASP A 146 -0.32 -13.11 -7.16
CA ASP A 146 -1.78 -12.97 -7.18
C ASP A 146 -2.35 -12.73 -5.78
N GLN A 147 -1.87 -13.46 -4.77
CA GLN A 147 -2.32 -13.28 -3.38
C GLN A 147 -1.97 -11.88 -2.84
N ILE A 148 -0.81 -11.34 -3.18
CA ILE A 148 -0.42 -9.99 -2.76
C ILE A 148 -1.31 -8.95 -3.48
N ALA A 149 -1.53 -9.12 -4.78
CA ALA A 149 -2.38 -8.23 -5.58
C ALA A 149 -3.83 -8.23 -5.09
N ASP A 150 -4.38 -9.40 -4.77
CA ASP A 150 -5.74 -9.55 -4.22
C ASP A 150 -5.89 -8.83 -2.88
N VAL A 151 -4.95 -9.04 -1.95
CA VAL A 151 -4.97 -8.39 -0.63
C VAL A 151 -4.87 -6.87 -0.74
N LEU A 152 -3.98 -6.35 -1.60
CA LEU A 152 -3.93 -4.91 -1.88
C LEU A 152 -5.27 -4.42 -2.48
N GLY A 153 -5.87 -5.24 -3.34
CA GLY A 153 -7.16 -4.97 -3.95
C GLY A 153 -8.34 -4.94 -2.98
N TRP A 154 -8.24 -5.57 -1.80
CA TRP A 154 -9.27 -5.55 -0.76
C TRP A 154 -9.19 -4.32 0.13
N GLY A 155 -7.98 -3.98 0.61
CA GLY A 155 -7.76 -2.87 1.54
C GLY A 155 -7.92 -1.48 0.94
N ASP A 156 -7.80 -1.35 -0.39
CA ASP A 156 -7.75 -0.05 -1.07
C ASP A 156 -9.14 0.48 -1.49
N THR A 157 -9.95 1.03 -0.58
CA THR A 157 -11.14 1.80 -1.01
C THR A 157 -10.89 3.29 -1.00
N ILE A 158 -10.86 3.88 -2.20
CA ILE A 158 -10.91 5.31 -2.53
C ILE A 158 -9.76 6.18 -1.97
N TRP A 159 -9.37 6.03 -0.70
CA TRP A 159 -8.44 6.96 -0.03
C TRP A 159 -7.44 6.33 0.95
N HIS A 160 -7.75 5.22 1.63
CA HIS A 160 -6.78 4.60 2.56
C HIS A 160 -6.29 3.24 2.07
N GLY A 161 -4.99 3.03 2.20
CA GLY A 161 -4.32 1.79 1.86
C GLY A 161 -2.85 1.86 2.26
N ALA A 162 -2.48 1.20 3.35
CA ALA A 162 -1.12 1.18 3.86
C ALA A 162 -0.55 -0.25 3.81
N ALA A 163 0.70 -0.36 3.38
CA ALA A 163 1.46 -1.60 3.46
C ALA A 163 2.85 -1.30 4.02
N ALA A 164 3.37 -2.19 4.84
CA ALA A 164 4.70 -2.05 5.43
C ALA A 164 5.48 -3.35 5.29
N ILE A 165 6.66 -3.25 4.67
CA ILE A 165 7.64 -4.33 4.64
C ILE A 165 8.49 -4.22 5.90
N CYS A 166 8.48 -5.26 6.70
CA CYS A 166 9.09 -5.36 8.01
C CYS A 166 10.23 -6.39 8.03
N ARG A 167 11.23 -6.16 8.88
CA ARG A 167 12.37 -7.06 9.10
C ARG A 167 12.37 -7.56 10.55
N PRO A 168 11.46 -8.47 10.92
CA PRO A 168 11.44 -9.03 12.26
C PRO A 168 12.62 -10.00 12.49
N ASP A 169 12.93 -10.29 13.76
CA ASP A 169 13.98 -11.25 14.13
C ASP A 169 13.58 -12.71 13.83
N HIS A 170 12.27 -12.99 13.78
CA HIS A 170 11.67 -14.26 13.37
C HIS A 170 10.37 -13.99 12.60
N GLU A 171 9.90 -14.97 11.82
CA GLU A 171 8.62 -14.87 11.14
C GLU A 171 7.47 -14.86 12.17
N PRO A 172 6.68 -13.78 12.26
CA PRO A 172 5.64 -13.66 13.27
C PRO A 172 4.45 -14.55 12.93
N THR A 173 3.89 -15.18 13.96
CA THR A 173 2.64 -15.92 13.90
C THR A 173 1.46 -14.96 13.99
N ARG A 174 0.29 -15.37 13.46
CA ARG A 174 -0.94 -14.57 13.60
C ARG A 174 -1.32 -14.32 15.05
N ALA A 175 -1.08 -15.30 15.94
CA ALA A 175 -1.38 -15.15 17.36
C ALA A 175 -0.54 -14.04 18.02
N GLU A 176 0.73 -13.89 17.64
CA GLU A 176 1.57 -12.77 18.10
C GLU A 176 1.04 -11.44 17.57
N LEU A 177 0.62 -11.38 16.30
CA LEU A 177 0.14 -10.17 15.65
C LEU A 177 -1.27 -9.74 16.04
N SER A 178 -2.11 -10.64 16.55
CA SER A 178 -3.47 -10.34 17.00
C SER A 178 -3.57 -9.52 18.29
N SER A 179 -2.46 -8.91 18.72
CA SER A 179 -2.41 -7.96 19.83
C SER A 179 -1.89 -6.60 19.35
N PRO A 180 -2.36 -5.47 19.91
CA PRO A 180 -1.83 -4.16 19.56
C PRO A 180 -0.32 -4.06 19.74
N GLU A 181 0.21 -4.66 20.82
CA GLU A 181 1.64 -4.66 21.12
C GLU A 181 2.44 -5.47 20.10
N GLY A 182 1.96 -6.65 19.69
CA GLY A 182 2.63 -7.48 18.68
C GLY A 182 2.67 -6.81 17.31
N LEU A 183 1.55 -6.21 16.88
CA LEU A 183 1.50 -5.44 15.64
C LEU A 183 2.45 -4.23 15.68
N ARG A 184 2.46 -3.46 16.78
CA ARG A 184 3.39 -2.34 16.96
C ARG A 184 4.84 -2.79 16.96
N ALA A 185 5.16 -3.90 17.62
CA ALA A 185 6.51 -4.46 17.64
C ALA A 185 6.99 -4.80 16.23
N LEU A 186 6.13 -5.44 15.42
CA LEU A 186 6.44 -5.70 14.01
C LEU A 186 6.61 -4.40 13.22
N ALA A 187 5.67 -3.46 13.32
CA ALA A 187 5.70 -2.19 12.59
C ALA A 187 6.96 -1.35 12.86
N ARG A 188 7.53 -1.40 14.07
CA ARG A 188 8.81 -0.75 14.41
C ARG A 188 9.99 -1.23 13.55
N THR A 189 9.90 -2.46 13.05
CA THR A 189 10.90 -3.06 12.15
C THR A 189 10.68 -2.70 10.67
N ALA A 190 9.71 -1.84 10.36
CA ALA A 190 9.40 -1.44 8.98
C ALA A 190 10.62 -0.80 8.30
N VAL A 191 11.06 -1.41 7.20
CA VAL A 191 12.14 -0.92 6.34
C VAL A 191 11.59 -0.18 5.12
N GLU A 192 10.30 -0.38 4.82
CA GLU A 192 9.62 0.28 3.72
C GLU A 192 8.13 0.41 4.01
N ILE A 193 7.55 1.56 3.70
CA ILE A 193 6.13 1.90 3.86
C ILE A 193 5.61 2.27 2.48
N SER A 194 4.43 1.79 2.12
CA SER A 194 3.76 2.03 0.84
C SER A 194 2.34 2.50 1.11
N CYS A 195 1.98 3.69 0.63
CA CYS A 195 0.64 4.27 0.75
C CYS A 195 -0.01 4.36 -0.63
N THR A 196 -1.23 3.86 -0.75
CA THR A 196 -2.03 3.90 -1.98
C THR A 196 -2.39 5.34 -2.34
N ALA A 197 -2.32 5.69 -3.62
CA ALA A 197 -2.88 6.94 -4.12
C ALA A 197 -4.33 6.75 -4.59
N TYR A 198 -5.05 7.87 -4.77
CA TYR A 198 -6.43 7.93 -5.22
C TYR A 198 -6.75 6.95 -6.37
N ASP A 199 -7.85 6.21 -6.22
CA ASP A 199 -8.34 5.19 -7.16
C ASP A 199 -7.26 4.18 -7.61
N ARG A 200 -6.23 3.98 -6.79
CA ARG A 200 -5.13 3.03 -7.02
C ARG A 200 -4.32 3.33 -8.28
N GLU A 201 -4.38 4.57 -8.78
CA GLU A 201 -3.60 5.02 -9.93
C GLU A 201 -2.11 5.18 -9.64
N GLY A 202 -1.74 5.10 -8.36
CA GLY A 202 -0.39 5.32 -7.89
C GLY A 202 -0.21 4.80 -6.47
N PHE A 203 1.03 4.93 -5.99
CA PHE A 203 1.37 4.70 -4.61
C PHE A 203 2.64 5.46 -4.27
N VAL A 204 2.75 5.94 -3.04
CA VAL A 204 3.92 6.62 -2.50
C VAL A 204 4.64 5.67 -1.57
N ASN A 205 5.93 5.48 -1.78
CA ASN A 205 6.77 4.67 -0.90
C ASN A 205 7.71 5.57 -0.13
N TRP A 206 7.94 5.22 1.14
CA TRP A 206 9.11 5.62 1.88
C TRP A 206 9.96 4.39 2.15
N ARG A 207 11.26 4.47 1.91
CA ARG A 207 12.21 3.39 2.23
C ARG A 207 13.27 3.90 3.19
N ARG A 208 13.46 3.18 4.29
CA ARG A 208 14.48 3.45 5.28
C ARG A 208 15.87 3.36 4.65
N ILE A 209 16.72 4.35 4.93
CA ILE A 209 18.14 4.33 4.58
C ILE A 209 18.88 3.91 5.85
N ASP A 210 19.22 2.61 5.93
CA ASP A 210 20.07 2.07 6.98
C ASP A 210 21.44 2.78 6.92
N ARG A 211 21.98 3.20 8.08
CA ARG A 211 23.31 3.82 8.19
C ARG A 211 24.43 2.79 8.06
#